data_AF-A0A1S9ALB6-F1
#
_entry.id   AF-A0A1S9ALB6-F1
#
_cell.length_a   1.000
_cell.length_b   1.000
_cell.length_c   1.000
_cell.angle_alpha   90.00
_cell.angle_beta   90.00
_cell.angle_gamma   90.00
#
_symmetry.space_group_name_H-M   'P 1'
#
loop_
_entity.id
_entity.type
_entity.pdbx_description
1 polymer ?
#
loop_
_entity_poly.entity_id
_entity_poly.type
_entity_poly.pdbx_seq_one_letter_code
_entity_poly.pdbx_strand_id
1 'polypeptide(L)' 'MTVVSCPTCGKKVEWSAKNAFRPFCSERCKKIDLGAWAEEKYTIPGGPPTDPQDLPPEDR' A
#
# COMPACT_ATOMS: atom_id res chain seq x y z
N MET A 1 22.34 -2.88 -5.78
CA MET A 1 21.69 -2.31 -4.58
C MET A 1 20.30 -1.86 -4.98
N THR A 2 19.26 -2.39 -4.35
CA THR A 2 17.87 -2.00 -4.66
C THR A 2 17.49 -0.79 -3.81
N VAL A 3 16.99 0.27 -4.43
CA VAL A 3 16.55 1.49 -3.74
C VAL A 3 15.08 1.72 -4.04
N VAL A 4 14.29 1.97 -3.01
CA VAL A 4 12.84 2.23 -3.11
C VAL A 4 12.50 3.62 -2.59
N SER A 5 11.38 4.18 -3.04
CA SER A 5 10.83 5.40 -2.47
C SER A 5 10.00 5.07 -1.22
N CYS A 6 10.22 5.78 -0.13
CA CYS A 6 9.33 5.73 1.04
C CYS A 6 7.92 6.18 0.60
N PRO A 7 6.87 5.37 0.78
CA PRO A 7 5.53 5.71 0.29
C PRO A 7 4.93 6.93 1.00
N THR A 8 5.33 7.20 2.25
CA THR A 8 4.81 8.33 3.04
C THR A 8 5.42 9.68 2.66
N CYS A 9 6.70 9.72 2.28
CA CYS A 9 7.43 11.00 2.13
C CYS A 9 8.34 11.07 0.89
N GLY A 10 8.38 10.02 0.08
CA GLY A 10 9.16 9.96 -1.16
C GLY A 10 10.67 9.77 -1.00
N LYS A 11 11.24 9.84 0.21
CA LYS A 11 12.68 9.67 0.45
C LYS A 11 13.16 8.32 -0.12
N LYS A 12 14.26 8.35 -0.88
CA LYS A 12 14.93 7.14 -1.39
C LYS A 12 15.63 6.40 -0.26
N VAL A 13 15.35 5.10 -0.13
CA VAL A 13 15.94 4.24 0.89
C VAL A 13 16.42 2.93 0.30
N GLU A 14 17.56 2.45 0.81
CA GLU A 14 18.12 1.17 0.42
C GLU A 14 17.25 0.02 0.96
N TRP A 15 16.95 -0.95 0.11
CA TRP A 15 16.28 -2.19 0.49
C TRP A 15 17.28 -3.16 1.13
N SER A 16 17.62 -2.91 2.39
CA SER A 16 18.60 -3.70 3.17
C SER A 16 18.09 -4.05 4.57
N ALA A 17 18.48 -5.21 5.10
CA ALA A 17 18.15 -5.67 6.46
C ALA A 17 18.49 -4.66 7.56
N LYS A 18 19.45 -3.77 7.30
CA LYS A 18 19.82 -2.66 8.19
C LYS A 18 18.70 -1.64 8.39
N ASN A 19 17.78 -1.49 7.43
CA ASN A 19 16.58 -0.70 7.60
C ASN A 19 15.43 -1.61 8.11
N ALA A 20 15.16 -1.53 9.42
CA ALA A 20 14.10 -2.29 10.07
C ALA A 20 12.68 -1.86 9.66
N PHE A 21 12.54 -0.70 9.03
CA PHE A 21 11.25 -0.08 8.70
C PHE A 21 10.91 -0.13 7.22
N ARG A 22 11.63 -0.91 6.40
CA ARG A 22 11.32 -1.06 4.96
C ARG A 22 9.83 -1.38 4.73
N PRO A 23 9.17 -0.77 3.73
CA PRO A 23 9.70 0.14 2.70
C PRO A 23 9.87 1.61 3.16
N PHE A 24 9.56 1.93 4.41
CA PHE A 24 9.62 3.29 4.94
C PHE A 24 11.04 3.73 5.31
N CYS A 25 11.26 5.04 5.38
CA CYS A 25 12.54 5.60 5.82
C CYS A 25 12.71 5.69 7.34
N SER A 26 11.63 5.54 8.10
CA SER A 26 11.64 5.61 9.57
C SER A 26 10.35 5.04 10.15
N GLU A 27 10.38 4.75 11.45
CA GLU A 27 9.19 4.34 12.21
C GLU A 27 8.05 5.37 12.12
N ARG A 28 8.39 6.67 12.13
CA ARG A 28 7.39 7.75 12.00
C ARG A 28 6.61 7.63 10.69
N CYS A 29 7.28 7.37 9.57
CA CYS A 29 6.61 7.23 8.27
C CYS A 29 5.70 5.99 8.25
N LYS A 30 6.16 4.86 8.81
CA LYS A 30 5.33 3.66 8.99
C LYS A 30 4.06 3.96 9.78
N LYS A 31 4.15 4.72 10.88
CA LYS A 31 3.00 5.08 11.73
C LYS A 31 2.03 6.03 11.05
N ILE A 32 2.53 7.01 10.29
CA ILE A 32 1.67 7.92 9.51
C ILE A 32 0.87 7.14 8.47
N ASP A 33 1.52 6.22 7.75
CA ASP A 33 0.85 5.38 6.76
C ASP A 33 -0.25 4.54 7.39
N LEU A 34 0.06 3.89 8.52
CA LEU A 34 -0.94 3.15 9.30
C LEU A 34 -2.12 4.03 9.75
N GLY A 35 -1.84 5.28 10.17
CA GLY A 35 -2.89 6.24 10.53
C GLY A 35 -3.76 6.61 9.32
N ALA A 36 -3.18 6.81 8.14
CA ALA A 36 -3.92 7.10 6.93
C ALA A 36 -4.86 5.94 6.52
N TRP A 37 -4.44 4.69 6.74
CA TRP A 37 -5.32 3.53 6.59
C TRP A 37 -6.46 3.53 7.61
N ALA A 38 -6.16 3.78 8.88
CA ALA A 38 -7.17 3.82 9.93
C ALA A 38 -8.19 4.96 9.76
N GLU A 39 -7.78 6.06 9.12
CA GLU A 39 -8.61 7.22 8.79
C GLU A 39 -9.30 7.09 7.43
N GLU A 40 -9.26 5.92 6.78
CA GLU A 40 -9.89 5.64 5.48
C GLU A 40 -9.45 6.61 4.35
N LYS A 41 -8.24 7.16 4.46
CA LYS A 41 -7.69 8.09 3.44
C LYS A 41 -7.28 7.38 2.16
N TYR A 42 -7.01 6.08 2.24
CA TYR A 42 -6.73 5.24 1.09
C TYR A 42 -8.01 4.59 0.61
N THR A 43 -8.39 4.89 -0.63
CA THR A 43 -9.57 4.32 -1.28
C THR A 43 -9.14 3.69 -2.60
N ILE A 44 -9.78 2.57 -2.95
CA ILE A 44 -9.65 1.98 -4.28
C ILE A 44 -10.90 2.39 -5.04
N PRO A 45 -10.79 3.12 -6.16
CA PRO A 45 -11.93 3.45 -6.98
C PRO A 45 -12.66 2.18 -7.41
N GLY A 46 -13.98 2.15 -7.22
CA GLY A 46 -14.82 1.10 -7.76
C GLY A 46 -14.80 1.14 -9.29
N GLY A 47 -14.74 -0.03 -9.92
CA GLY A 47 -15.07 -0.16 -11.33
C GLY A 47 -16.56 0.11 -11.58
N PRO A 48 -17.01 0.19 -12.85
CA PRO A 48 -18.43 0.21 -13.14
C PRO A 48 -19.12 -1.00 -12.49
N PRO A 49 -20.41 -0.87 -12.10
CA PRO A 49 -21.16 -1.99 -11.55
C PRO A 49 -21.03 -3.20 -12.48
N THR A 50 -20.50 -4.30 -11.96
CA THR A 50 -20.49 -5.57 -12.69
C THR A 50 -21.88 -6.16 -12.55
N ASP A 51 -22.57 -6.42 -13.66
CA ASP A 51 -23.85 -7.11 -13.62
C ASP A 51 -23.59 -8.53 -13.08
N PRO A 52 -24.34 -9.00 -12.06
CA PRO A 52 -24.24 -10.38 -11.60
C PRO A 52 -24.37 -11.44 -12.71
N GLN A 53 -24.99 -11.10 -13.85
CA GLN A 53 -25.09 -11.96 -15.03
C GLN A 53 -23.77 -12.10 -15.82
N ASP A 54 -22.82 -11.17 -15.65
CA ASP A 54 -21.51 -11.17 -16.32
C ASP A 54 -20.43 -11.91 -15.51
N LEU A 55 -20.76 -12.37 -14.30
CA LEU A 55 -19.84 -13.16 -13.48
C LEU A 55 -19.79 -14.60 -14.01
N PRO A 56 -18.58 -15.20 -14.15
CA PRO A 56 -18.49 -16.62 -14.47
C PRO A 56 -19.15 -17.46 -13.37
N PRO A 57 -19.74 -18.63 -13.70
CA PRO A 57 -20.27 -19.54 -12.69
C PRO A 57 -19.20 -19.85 -11.63
N GLU A 58 -19.55 -19.69 -10.35
CA GLU A 58 -18.66 -20.10 -9.26
C GLU A 58 -18.50 -21.63 -9.30
N ASP A 59 -17.27 -22.09 -9.52
CA ASP A 59 -16.92 -23.52 -9.52
C ASP A 59 -16.94 -24.01 -8.06
N ARG A 60 -18.07 -24.60 -7.64
CA ARG A 60 -18.24 -25.23 -6.33
C ARG A 60 -18.07 -26.75 -6.42
#